data_AF-A0A347UAX3-F1
#
_entry.id   AF-A0A347UAX3-F1
#
_cell.length_a   1.000
_cell.length_b   1.000
_cell.length_c   1.000
_cell.angle_alpha   90.00
_cell.angle_beta   90.00
_cell.angle_gamma   90.00
#
_symmetry.space_group_name_H-M   'P 1'
#
loop_
_entity.id
_entity.type
_entity.pdbx_description
1 polymer ?
#
loop_
_entity_poly.entity_id
_entity_poly.type
_entity_poly.pdbx_seq_one_letter_code
_entity_poly.pdbx_strand_id
1 'polypeptide(L)'
;MNLDELKQIRKRNFLAHKKKKKEYYLKSKLTKKEFDYEAELNNENFFSKIKAIAHEQKMYIDNRKEAIVTKINDYRNTKKEYYEQNKEKRLEYNKEYREKKKEELKAYRKEYYKKLKEKQLNKLEEE
;
A
#
# COMPACT_ATOMS: atom_id res chain seq x y z
N MET A 1 17.56 -18.38 -24.31
CA MET A 1 16.65 -19.43 -23.79
C MET A 1 16.04 -20.16 -24.96
N ASN A 2 16.17 -21.48 -24.97
CA ASN A 2 15.67 -22.33 -26.04
C ASN A 2 14.19 -22.72 -25.80
N LEU A 3 13.45 -23.05 -26.86
CA LEU A 3 12.01 -23.33 -26.78
C LEU A 3 11.67 -24.48 -25.82
N ASP A 4 12.53 -25.50 -25.79
CA ASP A 4 12.36 -26.67 -24.92
C ASP A 4 12.63 -26.34 -23.45
N GLU A 5 13.56 -25.44 -23.17
CA GLU A 5 13.80 -24.95 -21.80
C GLU A 5 12.56 -24.21 -21.28
N LEU A 6 11.93 -23.38 -22.12
CA LEU A 6 10.69 -22.67 -21.77
C LEU A 6 9.53 -23.62 -21.49
N LYS A 7 9.38 -24.68 -22.29
CA LYS A 7 8.35 -25.73 -22.06
C LYS A 7 8.59 -26.46 -20.74
N GLN A 8 9.84 -26.78 -20.42
CA GLN A 8 10.19 -27.43 -19.15
C GLN A 8 9.93 -26.52 -17.95
N ILE A 9 10.30 -25.23 -18.04
CA ILE A 9 9.99 -24.23 -17.01
C ILE A 9 8.48 -24.12 -16.80
N ARG A 10 7.69 -24.06 -17.88
CA ARG A 10 6.21 -23.99 -17.79
C ARG A 10 5.60 -25.21 -17.11
N LYS A 11 6.07 -26.42 -17.44
CA LYS A 11 5.63 -27.67 -16.79
C LYS A 11 5.96 -27.67 -15.30
N ARG A 12 7.19 -27.29 -14.93
CA ARG A 12 7.61 -27.18 -13.51
C ARG A 12 6.77 -26.15 -12.75
N ASN A 13 6.55 -24.97 -13.33
CA ASN A 13 5.74 -23.91 -12.71
C ASN A 13 4.29 -24.35 -12.49
N PHE A 14 3.70 -25.04 -13.46
CA PHE A 14 2.34 -25.56 -13.35
C PHE A 14 2.21 -26.63 -12.26
N LEU A 15 3.17 -27.55 -12.17
CA LEU A 15 3.23 -28.57 -11.11
C LEU A 15 3.42 -27.92 -9.73
N ALA A 16 4.32 -26.94 -9.63
CA ALA A 16 4.55 -26.20 -8.40
C ALA A 16 3.28 -25.47 -7.93
N HIS A 17 2.57 -24.81 -8.85
CA HIS A 17 1.30 -24.15 -8.55
C HIS A 17 0.23 -25.14 -8.05
N LYS A 18 0.09 -26.30 -8.72
CA LYS A 18 -0.83 -27.36 -8.28
C LYS A 18 -0.49 -27.90 -6.90
N LYS A 19 0.80 -28.17 -6.64
CA LYS A 19 1.30 -28.64 -5.35
C LYS A 19 1.01 -27.63 -4.24
N LYS A 20 1.35 -26.36 -4.47
CA LYS A 20 1.06 -25.24 -3.55
C LYS A 20 -0.43 -25.12 -3.25
N LYS A 21 -1.29 -25.23 -4.27
CA LYS A 21 -2.75 -25.18 -4.11
C LYS A 21 -3.26 -26.34 -3.27
N LYS A 22 -2.78 -27.57 -3.51
CA LYS A 22 -3.13 -28.75 -2.71
C LYS A 22 -2.70 -28.61 -1.25
N GLU A 23 -1.45 -28.16 -1.01
CA GLU A 23 -0.92 -27.93 0.32
C GLU A 23 -1.70 -26.87 1.10
N TYR A 24 -2.12 -25.79 0.44
CA TYR A 24 -2.96 -24.74 1.05
C TYR A 24 -4.27 -25.31 1.61
N TYR A 25 -5.01 -26.10 0.82
CA TYR A 25 -6.27 -26.70 1.26
C TYR A 25 -6.11 -27.82 2.29
N LEU A 26 -4.97 -28.54 2.26
CA LEU A 26 -4.67 -29.53 3.29
C LEU A 26 -4.32 -28.85 4.63
N LYS A 27 -3.55 -27.75 4.58
CA LYS A 27 -3.18 -26.97 5.76
C LYS A 27 -4.41 -26.40 6.47
N SER A 28 -5.39 -25.86 5.74
CA SER A 28 -6.63 -25.35 6.34
C SER A 28 -7.49 -26.42 7.01
N LYS A 29 -7.37 -27.68 6.60
CA LYS A 29 -8.14 -28.80 7.17
C LYS A 29 -7.48 -29.39 8.43
N LEU A 30 -6.17 -29.25 8.59
CA LEU A 30 -5.41 -29.87 9.69
C LEU A 30 -5.26 -28.96 10.92
N THR A 31 -5.57 -27.66 10.84
CA THR A 31 -5.20 -26.68 11.87
C THR A 31 -6.38 -26.07 12.63
N LYS A 32 -7.41 -26.85 12.97
CA LYS A 32 -8.23 -26.46 14.13
C LYS A 32 -7.52 -27.00 15.37
N LYS A 33 -6.71 -26.15 16.00
CA LYS A 33 -6.27 -26.42 17.37
C LYS A 33 -7.50 -26.27 18.25
N GLU A 34 -7.89 -27.36 18.89
CA GLU A 34 -8.89 -27.35 19.94
C GLU A 34 -8.19 -26.84 21.21
N PHE A 35 -8.76 -25.82 21.85
CA PHE A 35 -8.18 -25.20 23.04
C PHE A 35 -9.05 -25.56 24.24
N ASP A 36 -8.43 -26.12 25.26
CA ASP A 36 -9.06 -26.33 26.55
C ASP A 36 -8.76 -25.14 27.46
N TYR A 37 -9.68 -24.19 27.49
CA TYR A 37 -9.51 -22.94 28.24
C TYR A 37 -9.51 -23.14 29.76
N GLU A 38 -10.20 -24.15 30.26
CA GLU A 38 -10.27 -24.45 31.70
C GLU A 38 -8.92 -24.98 32.20
N ALA A 39 -8.27 -25.84 31.41
CA ALA A 39 -6.94 -26.35 31.72
C ALA A 39 -5.84 -25.29 31.50
N GLU A 40 -5.97 -24.43 30.48
CA GLU A 40 -4.93 -23.46 30.11
C GLU A 40 -4.97 -22.14 30.88
N LEU A 41 -6.14 -21.73 31.41
CA LEU A 41 -6.34 -20.44 32.11
C LEU A 41 -6.87 -20.62 33.54
N ASN A 42 -6.43 -21.67 34.24
CA ASN A 42 -6.72 -21.84 35.66
C ASN A 42 -5.98 -20.78 36.53
N ASN A 43 -6.46 -20.54 37.75
CA ASN A 43 -5.90 -19.52 38.65
C ASN A 43 -4.41 -19.71 38.98
N GLU A 44 -3.92 -20.95 38.96
CA GLU A 44 -2.51 -21.26 39.24
C GLU A 44 -1.57 -20.89 38.08
N ASN A 45 -2.00 -21.09 36.84
CA ASN A 45 -1.17 -20.89 35.64
C ASN A 45 -1.52 -19.65 34.82
N PHE A 46 -2.59 -18.93 35.18
CA PHE A 46 -3.12 -17.78 34.45
C PHE A 46 -2.04 -16.75 34.10
N PHE A 47 -1.29 -16.28 35.10
CA PHE A 47 -0.27 -15.23 34.89
C PHE A 47 0.86 -15.68 33.97
N SER A 48 1.34 -16.91 34.13
CA SER A 48 2.39 -17.51 33.30
C SER A 48 1.94 -17.64 31.85
N LYS A 49 0.69 -18.08 31.64
CA LYS A 49 0.11 -18.25 30.30
C LYS A 49 -0.14 -16.91 29.61
N ILE A 50 -0.69 -15.92 30.31
CA ILE A 50 -0.88 -14.56 29.77
C ILE A 50 0.45 -13.94 29.38
N LYS A 51 1.49 -14.11 30.19
CA LYS A 51 2.84 -13.63 29.87
C LYS A 51 3.40 -14.31 28.61
N ALA A 52 3.19 -15.61 28.46
CA ALA A 52 3.60 -16.35 27.26
C ALA A 52 2.86 -15.86 26.01
N ILE A 53 1.54 -15.66 26.10
CA ILE A 53 0.71 -15.11 25.00
C ILE A 53 1.22 -13.73 24.59
N ALA A 54 1.46 -12.83 25.55
CA ALA A 54 1.99 -11.50 25.27
C ALA A 54 3.36 -11.56 24.57
N HIS A 55 4.24 -12.47 25.00
CA HIS A 55 5.53 -12.70 24.37
C HIS A 55 5.40 -13.20 22.92
N GLU A 56 4.54 -14.20 22.68
CA GLU A 56 4.27 -14.71 21.34
C GLU A 56 3.70 -13.64 20.40
N GLN A 57 2.75 -12.83 20.89
CA GLN A 57 2.17 -11.72 20.15
C GLN A 57 3.23 -10.66 19.80
N LYS A 58 4.10 -10.31 20.75
CA LYS A 58 5.22 -9.40 20.51
C LYS A 58 6.16 -9.95 19.44
N MET A 59 6.57 -11.21 19.57
CA MET A 59 7.44 -11.86 18.58
C MET A 59 6.84 -11.89 17.17
N TYR A 60 5.54 -12.14 17.07
CA TYR A 60 4.84 -12.11 15.79
C TYR A 60 4.90 -10.74 15.11
N ILE A 61 4.76 -9.65 15.87
CA ILE A 61 4.85 -8.29 15.37
C ILE A 61 6.29 -7.96 14.96
N ASP A 62 7.25 -8.25 15.84
CA ASP A 62 8.67 -7.94 15.63
C ASP A 62 9.22 -8.63 14.38
N ASN A 63 8.91 -9.93 14.20
CA ASN A 63 9.32 -10.69 13.01
C ASN A 63 8.77 -10.11 11.69
N ARG A 64 7.66 -9.38 11.73
CA ARG A 64 7.02 -8.80 10.54
C ARG A 64 7.37 -7.34 10.32
N LYS A 65 7.92 -6.66 11.32
CA LYS A 65 8.25 -5.25 11.28
C LYS A 65 9.18 -4.93 10.11
N GLU A 66 10.27 -5.67 9.96
CA GLU A 66 11.22 -5.46 8.87
C GLU A 66 10.59 -5.69 7.50
N ALA A 67 9.81 -6.77 7.35
CA ALA A 67 9.11 -7.09 6.10
C ALA A 67 8.05 -6.05 5.71
N ILE A 68 7.46 -5.34 6.68
CA ILE A 68 6.53 -4.23 6.42
C ILE A 68 7.31 -3.00 5.97
N VAL A 69 8.40 -2.67 6.66
CA VAL A 69 9.24 -1.51 6.34
C VAL A 69 9.86 -1.65 4.95
N THR A 70 10.35 -2.84 4.59
CA THR A 70 10.92 -3.11 3.26
C THR A 70 9.87 -2.87 2.17
N LYS A 71 8.67 -3.43 2.30
CA LYS A 71 7.58 -3.19 1.34
C LYS A 71 7.21 -1.72 1.18
N ILE A 72 7.18 -0.96 2.26
CA ILE A 72 6.89 0.48 2.21
C ILE A 72 8.00 1.20 1.44
N ASN A 73 9.26 0.86 1.68
CA ASN A 73 10.39 1.46 0.99
C ASN A 73 10.44 1.07 -0.48
N ASP A 74 10.20 -0.20 -0.81
CA ASP A 74 10.12 -0.69 -2.18
C ASP A 74 9.03 0.06 -2.97
N TYR A 75 7.85 0.25 -2.37
CA TYR A 75 6.78 1.03 -2.98
C TYR A 75 7.16 2.51 -3.17
N ARG A 76 7.81 3.13 -2.18
CA ARG A 76 8.28 4.51 -2.30
C ARG A 76 9.31 4.67 -3.42
N ASN A 77 10.25 3.74 -3.54
CA ASN A 77 11.31 3.76 -4.54
C ASN A 77 10.75 3.54 -5.95
N THR A 78 9.93 2.50 -6.14
CA THR A 78 9.27 2.23 -7.43
C THR A 78 8.39 3.40 -7.88
N LYS A 79 7.65 4.03 -6.95
CA LYS A 79 6.90 5.25 -7.24
C LYS A 79 7.80 6.39 -7.68
N LYS A 80 8.91 6.62 -6.98
CA LYS A 80 9.89 7.67 -7.32
C LYS A 80 10.48 7.44 -8.71
N GLU A 81 10.96 6.23 -8.99
CA GLU A 81 11.49 5.83 -10.30
C GLU A 81 10.47 6.02 -11.42
N TYR A 82 9.22 5.64 -11.19
CA TYR A 82 8.14 5.87 -12.16
C TYR A 82 7.98 7.35 -12.52
N TYR A 83 7.99 8.26 -11.53
CA TYR A 83 7.87 9.69 -11.78
C TYR A 83 9.12 10.29 -12.45
N GLU A 84 10.30 9.76 -12.16
CA GLU A 84 11.54 10.18 -12.82
C GLU A 84 11.57 9.76 -14.28
N GLN A 85 11.26 8.49 -14.58
CA GLN A 85 11.20 7.97 -15.95
C GLN A 85 10.14 8.67 -16.81
N ASN A 86 9.02 9.09 -16.21
CA ASN A 86 7.92 9.77 -16.91
C ASN A 86 7.96 11.29 -16.76
N LYS A 87 9.06 11.86 -16.24
CA LYS A 87 9.18 13.29 -15.96
C LYS A 87 8.96 14.14 -17.20
N GLU A 88 9.62 13.78 -18.31
CA GLU A 88 9.54 14.53 -19.57
C GLU A 88 8.13 14.50 -20.15
N LYS A 89 7.55 13.32 -20.32
CA LYS A 89 6.16 13.14 -20.80
C LYS A 89 5.15 13.91 -19.96
N ARG A 90 5.31 13.90 -18.63
CA ARG A 90 4.45 14.66 -17.71
C ARG A 90 4.62 16.17 -17.89
N LEU A 91 5.85 16.65 -18.05
CA LEU A 91 6.14 18.07 -18.26
C LEU A 91 5.58 18.55 -19.61
N GLU A 92 5.71 17.73 -20.65
CA GLU A 92 5.15 17.99 -21.98
C GLU A 92 3.63 18.05 -21.94
N TYR A 93 2.98 17.05 -21.34
CA TYR A 93 1.54 17.07 -21.09
C TYR A 93 1.08 18.32 -20.33
N ASN A 94 1.80 18.68 -19.26
CA ASN A 94 1.49 19.89 -18.48
C ASN A 94 1.65 21.17 -19.30
N LYS A 95 2.64 21.23 -20.20
CA LYS A 95 2.86 22.36 -21.10
C LYS A 95 1.70 22.49 -22.10
N GLU A 96 1.33 21.39 -22.75
CA GLU A 96 0.17 21.36 -23.66
C GLU A 96 -1.13 21.76 -22.97
N TYR A 97 -1.36 21.24 -21.76
CA TYR A 97 -2.53 21.57 -20.97
C TYR A 97 -2.58 23.07 -20.64
N ARG A 98 -1.44 23.67 -20.24
CA ARG A 98 -1.34 25.11 -19.95
C ARG A 98 -1.58 25.96 -21.18
N GLU A 99 -1.10 25.57 -22.36
CA GLU A 99 -1.37 26.32 -23.60
C GLU A 99 -2.85 26.20 -24.01
N LYS A 100 -3.44 25.00 -23.97
CA LYS A 100 -4.87 24.79 -24.27
C LYS A 100 -5.78 25.59 -23.34
N LYS A 101 -5.42 25.69 -22.07
CA LYS A 101 -6.23 26.36 -21.02
C LYS A 101 -5.77 27.78 -20.72
N LYS A 102 -4.88 28.36 -21.53
CA LYS A 102 -4.25 29.65 -21.27
C LYS A 102 -5.24 30.80 -21.09
N GLU A 103 -6.18 30.92 -22.02
CA GLU A 103 -7.19 31.98 -21.98
C GLU A 103 -8.21 31.76 -20.86
N GLU A 104 -8.64 30.51 -20.62
CA GLU A 104 -9.49 30.16 -19.47
C GLU A 104 -8.82 30.48 -18.14
N LEU A 105 -7.54 30.11 -17.97
CA LEU A 105 -6.75 30.41 -16.77
C LEU A 105 -6.54 31.91 -16.58
N LYS A 106 -6.39 32.66 -17.68
CA LYS A 106 -6.26 34.12 -17.64
C LYS A 106 -7.58 34.78 -17.24
N ALA A 107 -8.71 34.31 -17.76
CA ALA A 107 -10.04 34.76 -17.36
C ALA A 107 -10.30 34.45 -15.88
N TYR A 108 -10.04 33.22 -15.44
CA TYR A 108 -10.17 32.81 -14.04
C TYR A 108 -9.34 33.69 -13.10
N ARG A 109 -8.07 33.99 -13.45
CA ARG A 109 -7.21 34.89 -12.67
C ARG A 109 -7.76 36.31 -12.60
N LYS A 110 -8.25 36.85 -13.72
CA LYS A 110 -8.87 38.18 -13.75
C LYS A 110 -10.09 38.25 -12.83
N GLU A 111 -10.97 37.26 -12.91
CA GLU A 111 -12.15 37.19 -12.04
C GLU A 111 -11.78 37.05 -10.56
N TYR A 112 -10.78 36.22 -10.25
CA TYR A 112 -10.28 36.06 -8.88
C TYR A 112 -9.81 37.40 -8.29
N TYR A 113 -8.98 38.15 -9.03
CA TYR A 113 -8.51 39.46 -8.58
C TYR A 113 -9.62 40.52 -8.52
N LYS A 114 -10.62 40.44 -9.43
CA LYS A 114 -11.79 41.32 -9.38
C LYS A 114 -12.59 41.10 -8.09
N LYS A 115 -12.91 39.84 -7.77
CA LYS A 115 -13.60 39.46 -6.52
C LYS A 115 -12.81 39.87 -5.28
N LEU A 116 -11.48 39.77 -5.33
CA LEU A 116 -10.62 40.14 -4.21
C LEU A 116 -10.62 41.66 -3.97
N LYS A 117 -10.63 42.46 -5.04
CA LYS A 117 -10.80 43.93 -4.94
C LYS A 117 -12.19 44.33 -4.46
N GLU A 118 -13.25 43.70 -4.98
CA GLU A 118 -14.63 43.94 -4.53
C GLU A 118 -14.79 43.63 -3.04
N LYS A 119 -14.23 42.52 -2.55
CA LYS A 119 -14.21 42.20 -1.12
C LYS A 119 -13.48 43.24 -0.27
N GLN A 120 -12.36 43.78 -0.76
CA GLN A 120 -11.63 44.84 -0.06
C GLN A 120 -12.42 46.14 -0.02
N LEU A 121 -13.09 46.50 -1.11
CA LEU A 121 -13.91 47.70 -1.20
C LEU A 121 -15.15 47.62 -0.30
N ASN A 122 -15.89 46.52 -0.34
CA ASN A 122 -17.05 46.32 0.53
C ASN A 122 -16.67 46.38 2.02
N LYS A 123 -15.48 45.87 2.38
CA LYS A 123 -14.99 45.93 3.75
C LYS A 123 -14.67 47.36 4.21
N LEU A 124 -14.31 48.25 3.28
CA LEU A 124 -14.07 49.67 3.57
C LEU A 124 -15.37 50.49 3.60
N GLU A 125 -16.44 50.04 2.94
CA GLU A 125 -17.76 50.69 2.96
C GLU A 125 -18.62 50.26 4.17
N GLU A 126 -18.29 49.13 4.81
CA GLU A 126 -18.92 48.64 6.05
C GLU A 126 -18.29 49.23 7.34
N GLU A 127 -17.17 49.95 7.25
CA GLU A 127 -16.49 50.67 8.35
C GLU A 127 -16.89 52.16 8.40
#